data_AF-A0A0K0FYT4-F1
#
_entry.id   AF-A0A0K0FYT4-F1
#
_cell.length_a   1.000
_cell.length_b   1.000
_cell.length_c   1.000
_cell.angle_alpha   90.00
_cell.angle_beta   90.00
_cell.angle_gamma   90.00
#
_symmetry.space_group_name_H-M   'P 1'
#
loop_
_entity.id
_entity.type
_entity.pdbx_description
1 polymer ?
#
loop_
_entity_poly.entity_id
_entity_poly.type
_entity_poly.pdbx_seq_one_letter_code
_entity_poly.pdbx_strand_id
1 'polypeptide(L)'
;MEAHDSEGIQNIKNAHEAGYKHVDGYLFPCTTSKCSSAKTQIKEAHQALSASGAEIGKVFKNKFLGTLWVNIERYEWPSDKSYNRQFILDLVSEAEVLGYTVGIYSSYYEWDTIAGAEWSGGLNKLPLW
;
A
#
# COMPACT_ATOMS: atom_id res chain seq x y z
N MET A 1 12.52 8.26 9.70
CA MET A 1 13.32 7.47 8.74
C MET A 1 12.44 7.28 7.54
N GLU A 2 12.71 8.02 6.46
CA GLU A 2 12.11 7.75 5.15
C GLU A 2 12.94 6.65 4.50
N ALA A 3 12.51 5.40 4.63
CA ALA A 3 13.04 4.34 3.78
C ALA A 3 12.05 4.16 2.63
N HIS A 4 12.35 4.79 1.49
CA HIS A 4 11.68 4.48 0.22
C HIS A 4 12.64 3.64 -0.64
N ASP A 5 12.09 2.67 -1.36
CA ASP A 5 12.84 1.83 -2.28
C ASP A 5 13.22 2.65 -3.53
N SER A 6 14.45 3.17 -3.54
CA SER A 6 14.98 3.96 -4.66
C SER A 6 15.04 3.16 -5.97
N GLU A 7 15.37 1.88 -5.88
CA GLU A 7 15.42 0.93 -6.98
C GLU A 7 14.02 0.65 -7.49
N GLY A 8 13.04 0.48 -6.61
CA GLY A 8 11.61 0.37 -6.94
C GLY A 8 11.10 1.58 -7.72
N ILE A 9 11.44 2.80 -7.29
CA ILE A 9 11.12 4.04 -8.02
C ILE A 9 11.73 4.03 -9.43
N GLN A 10 13.01 3.63 -9.56
CA GLN A 10 13.66 3.57 -10.86
C GLN A 10 13.05 2.49 -11.76
N ASN A 11 12.67 1.34 -11.20
CA ASN A 11 12.03 0.25 -11.93
C ASN A 11 10.66 0.68 -12.49
N ILE A 12 9.89 1.47 -11.75
CA ILE A 12 8.62 2.03 -12.24
C ILE A 12 8.86 2.88 -13.50
N LYS A 13 9.87 3.76 -13.47
CA LYS A 13 10.23 4.60 -14.62
C LYS A 13 10.65 3.76 -15.82
N ASN A 14 11.55 2.82 -15.60
CA ASN A 14 12.04 1.91 -16.64
C ASN A 14 10.89 1.11 -17.28
N ALA A 15 9.90 0.67 -16.48
CA ALA A 15 8.73 -0.03 -16.98
C ALA A 15 7.88 0.87 -17.90
N HIS A 16 7.62 2.12 -17.52
CA HIS A 16 6.91 3.06 -18.38
C HIS A 16 7.69 3.40 -19.66
N GLU A 17 9.00 3.60 -19.57
CA GLU A 17 9.88 3.82 -20.73
C GLU A 17 9.88 2.61 -21.69
N ALA A 18 9.78 1.39 -21.16
CA ALA A 18 9.63 0.17 -21.94
C ALA A 18 8.20 -0.05 -22.50
N GLY A 19 7.25 0.85 -22.21
CA GLY A 19 5.89 0.82 -22.73
C GLY A 19 4.87 0.05 -21.90
N TYR A 20 5.22 -0.38 -20.68
CA TYR A 20 4.24 -0.96 -19.75
C TYR A 20 3.24 0.11 -19.33
N LYS A 21 1.95 -0.11 -19.62
CA LYS A 21 0.88 0.87 -19.34
C LYS A 21 0.35 0.79 -17.91
N HIS A 22 0.56 -0.35 -17.25
CA HIS A 22 0.08 -0.66 -15.92
C HIS A 22 1.27 -1.15 -15.12
N VAL A 23 1.61 -0.41 -14.07
CA VAL A 23 2.71 -0.70 -13.17
C VAL A 23 2.16 -0.64 -11.76
N ASP A 24 2.24 -1.78 -11.08
CA ASP A 24 1.82 -1.92 -9.70
C ASP A 24 3.00 -1.58 -8.77
N GLY A 25 2.68 -1.23 -7.53
CA GLY A 25 3.67 -1.11 -6.46
C GLY A 25 3.05 -1.56 -5.14
N TYR A 26 3.88 -1.88 -4.16
CA TYR A 26 3.40 -2.20 -2.82
C TYR A 26 4.00 -1.27 -1.77
N LEU A 27 3.23 -1.02 -0.72
CA LEU A 27 3.72 -0.40 0.50
C LEU A 27 3.80 -1.45 1.59
N PHE A 28 4.98 -1.57 2.19
CA PHE A 28 5.22 -2.39 3.37
C PHE A 28 5.04 -1.51 4.63
N PRO A 29 3.97 -1.69 5.40
CA PRO A 29 3.71 -0.84 6.55
C PRO A 29 4.64 -1.15 7.70
N CYS A 30 5.01 -0.11 8.45
CA CYS A 30 5.72 -0.25 9.71
C CYS A 30 4.81 0.12 10.88
N THR A 31 4.60 -0.81 11.80
CA THR A 31 3.69 -0.63 12.95
C THR A 31 4.39 -0.35 14.27
N THR A 32 5.72 -0.24 14.28
CA THR A 32 6.46 0.08 15.51
C THR A 32 6.32 1.55 15.88
N SER A 33 6.54 1.86 17.16
CA SER A 33 6.50 3.24 17.68
C SER A 33 7.56 4.17 17.09
N LYS A 34 8.53 3.65 16.32
CA LYS A 34 9.56 4.43 15.63
C LYS A 34 9.08 4.94 14.27
N CYS A 35 7.96 4.43 13.79
CA CYS A 35 7.43 4.73 12.47
C CYS A 35 6.30 5.75 12.52
N SER A 36 6.06 6.39 11.38
CA SER A 36 5.00 7.38 11.23
C SER A 36 3.62 6.69 11.26
N SER A 37 2.55 7.48 11.43
CA SER A 37 1.18 6.93 11.40
C SER A 37 0.87 6.27 10.05
N ALA A 38 -0.10 5.35 10.00
CA ALA A 38 -0.56 4.71 8.75
C ALA A 38 -0.77 5.73 7.62
N LYS A 39 -1.55 6.79 7.88
CA LYS A 39 -1.82 7.84 6.89
C LYS A 39 -0.55 8.59 6.48
N THR A 40 0.35 8.83 7.43
CA THR A 40 1.62 9.49 7.13
C THR A 40 2.51 8.64 6.22
N GLN A 41 2.58 7.32 6.44
CA GLN A 41 3.36 6.41 5.56
C GLN A 41 2.86 6.45 4.11
N ILE A 42 1.55 6.48 3.91
CA ILE A 42 0.94 6.61 2.57
C ILE A 42 1.27 7.97 1.94
N LYS A 43 1.21 9.06 2.72
CA LYS A 43 1.58 10.41 2.25
C LYS A 43 3.05 10.50 1.88
N GLU A 44 3.94 9.96 2.70
CA GLU A 44 5.39 9.92 2.46
C GLU A 44 5.69 9.13 1.17
N ALA A 45 5.09 7.95 1.00
CA ALA A 45 5.21 7.17 -0.23
C ALA A 45 4.69 7.93 -1.46
N HIS A 46 3.53 8.58 -1.36
CA HIS A 46 2.98 9.41 -2.42
C HIS A 46 3.88 10.59 -2.76
N GLN A 47 4.48 11.25 -1.77
CA GLN A 47 5.40 12.36 -1.97
C GLN A 47 6.67 11.89 -2.69
N ALA A 48 7.27 10.77 -2.30
CA ALA A 48 8.44 10.21 -2.96
C ALA A 48 8.16 9.83 -4.43
N LEU A 49 7.05 9.15 -4.69
CA LEU A 49 6.61 8.82 -6.07
C LEU A 49 6.38 10.09 -6.90
N SER A 50 5.64 11.07 -6.36
CA SER A 50 5.32 12.30 -7.08
C SER A 50 6.56 13.17 -7.34
N ALA A 51 7.46 13.31 -6.36
CA ALA A 51 8.70 14.07 -6.50
C ALA A 51 9.66 13.44 -7.51
N SER A 52 9.64 12.11 -7.64
CA SER A 52 10.46 11.38 -8.60
C SER A 52 9.86 11.32 -10.01
N GLY A 53 8.57 11.62 -10.18
CA GLY A 53 7.84 11.41 -11.44
C GLY A 53 7.55 9.93 -11.73
N ALA A 54 7.60 9.06 -10.72
CA ALA A 54 7.19 7.66 -10.86
C ALA A 54 5.67 7.54 -10.62
N GLU A 55 4.97 6.88 -11.54
CA GLU A 55 3.52 6.73 -11.48
C GLU A 55 3.13 5.25 -11.36
N ILE A 56 2.33 4.94 -10.34
CA ILE A 56 1.66 3.65 -10.15
C ILE A 56 0.21 3.90 -9.74
N GLY A 57 -0.63 2.89 -9.81
CA GLY A 57 -1.82 2.83 -8.95
C GLY A 57 -2.96 3.80 -9.27
N LYS A 58 -2.73 4.91 -9.98
CA LYS A 58 -3.71 5.99 -10.10
C LYS A 58 -4.65 5.79 -11.29
N VAL A 59 -5.86 6.33 -11.16
CA VAL A 59 -6.73 6.60 -12.31
C VAL A 59 -6.51 8.05 -12.74
N PHE A 60 -5.73 8.27 -13.80
CA PHE A 60 -5.55 9.60 -14.37
C PHE A 60 -6.31 9.71 -15.70
N LYS A 61 -7.25 10.65 -15.81
CA LYS A 61 -8.08 10.85 -17.02
C LYS A 61 -8.73 9.55 -17.54
N ASN A 62 -9.35 8.77 -16.64
CA ASN A 62 -9.96 7.45 -16.94
C ASN A 62 -8.97 6.36 -17.39
N LYS A 63 -7.65 6.55 -17.19
CA LYS A 63 -6.64 5.53 -17.46
C LYS A 63 -6.18 4.90 -16.14
N PHE A 64 -6.44 3.61 -16.00
CA PHE A 64 -5.88 2.77 -14.93
C PHE A 64 -4.37 2.64 -15.12
N LEU A 65 -3.58 2.96 -14.09
CA LEU A 65 -2.11 2.88 -14.12
C LEU A 65 -1.55 1.69 -13.33
N GLY A 66 -2.40 0.87 -12.70
CA GLY A 66 -2.00 -0.25 -11.85
C GLY A 66 -2.66 -0.17 -10.48
N THR A 67 -2.14 -0.93 -9.52
CA THR A 67 -2.62 -1.01 -8.14
C THR A 67 -1.52 -0.66 -7.15
N LEU A 68 -1.85 0.11 -6.10
CA LEU A 68 -1.05 0.19 -4.90
C LEU A 68 -1.50 -0.92 -3.94
N TRP A 69 -0.63 -1.91 -3.73
CA TRP A 69 -0.87 -3.02 -2.83
C TRP A 69 -0.43 -2.66 -1.41
N VAL A 70 -1.34 -2.73 -0.44
CA VAL A 70 -0.94 -2.69 0.97
C VAL A 70 -0.48 -4.09 1.36
N ASN A 71 0.82 -4.26 1.58
CA ASN A 71 1.40 -5.55 1.93
C ASN A 71 1.19 -5.84 3.42
N ILE A 72 0.30 -6.79 3.72
CA ILE A 72 -0.02 -7.23 5.08
C ILE A 72 0.60 -8.62 5.31
N GLU A 73 1.83 -8.63 5.81
CA GLU A 73 2.59 -9.82 6.18
C GLU A 73 3.27 -9.68 7.56
N ARG A 74 3.63 -10.81 8.18
CA ARG A 74 4.18 -10.94 9.53
C ARG A 74 5.55 -10.27 9.62
N TYR A 75 5.51 -8.98 9.92
CA TYR A 75 6.67 -8.22 10.36
C TYR A 75 6.22 -7.09 11.28
N GLU A 76 6.69 -7.11 12.53
CA GLU A 76 6.50 -6.05 13.53
C GLU A 76 5.04 -5.65 13.87
N TRP A 77 4.04 -6.43 13.46
CA TRP A 77 2.64 -6.26 13.89
C TRP A 77 2.47 -6.61 15.37
N PRO A 78 1.87 -5.74 16.20
CA PRO A 78 1.53 -6.08 17.57
C PRO A 78 0.41 -7.13 17.61
N SER A 79 0.25 -7.79 18.77
CA SER A 79 -0.82 -8.77 18.98
C SER A 79 -2.23 -8.16 19.07
N ASP A 80 -2.33 -6.83 19.19
CA ASP A 80 -3.60 -6.11 19.24
C ASP A 80 -4.26 -6.05 17.85
N LYS A 81 -5.13 -7.01 17.58
CA LYS A 81 -5.89 -7.06 16.32
C LYS A 81 -6.77 -5.83 16.11
N SER A 82 -7.29 -5.19 17.17
CA SER A 82 -8.12 -4.00 17.02
C SER A 82 -7.30 -2.81 16.52
N TYR A 83 -6.10 -2.61 17.07
CA TYR A 83 -5.14 -1.64 16.56
C TYR A 83 -4.76 -1.95 15.11
N ASN A 84 -4.40 -3.20 14.80
CA ASN A 84 -3.98 -3.60 13.46
C ASN A 84 -5.06 -3.33 12.41
N ARG A 85 -6.31 -3.68 12.70
CA ARG A 85 -7.47 -3.42 11.84
C ARG A 85 -7.63 -1.94 11.55
N GLN A 86 -7.57 -1.09 12.57
CA GLN A 86 -7.67 0.36 12.39
C GLN A 86 -6.51 0.89 11.56
N PHE A 87 -5.28 0.40 11.80
CA PHE A 87 -4.10 0.78 11.03
C PHE A 87 -4.26 0.43 9.55
N ILE A 88 -4.75 -0.77 9.22
CA ILE A 88 -5.02 -1.21 7.84
C ILE A 88 -6.09 -0.32 7.18
N LEU A 89 -7.18 -0.04 7.89
CA LEU A 89 -8.24 0.86 7.39
C LEU A 89 -7.70 2.26 7.10
N ASP A 90 -6.81 2.78 7.93
CA ASP A 90 -6.20 4.10 7.75
C ASP A 90 -5.22 4.14 6.56
N LEU A 91 -4.45 3.06 6.32
CA LEU A 91 -3.60 2.93 5.12
C LEU A 91 -4.46 2.98 3.85
N VAL A 92 -5.49 2.13 3.79
CA VAL A 92 -6.39 2.04 2.64
C VAL A 92 -7.11 3.36 2.40
N SER A 93 -7.69 3.95 3.45
CA SER A 93 -8.47 5.17 3.33
C SER A 93 -7.63 6.33 2.82
N GLU A 94 -6.40 6.49 3.31
CA GLU A 94 -5.53 7.58 2.83
C GLU A 94 -5.10 7.34 1.38
N ALA A 95 -4.86 6.09 0.99
CA ALA A 95 -4.51 5.77 -0.39
C ALA A 95 -5.68 6.06 -1.36
N GLU A 96 -6.91 5.71 -0.99
CA GLU A 96 -8.12 6.06 -1.74
C GLU A 96 -8.27 7.59 -1.85
N VAL A 97 -8.06 8.34 -0.76
CA VAL A 97 -8.11 9.82 -0.74
C VAL A 97 -7.08 10.44 -1.69
N LEU A 98 -5.89 9.87 -1.80
CA LEU A 98 -4.84 10.31 -2.73
C LEU A 98 -5.04 9.82 -4.17
N GLY A 99 -6.15 9.13 -4.46
CA GLY A 99 -6.56 8.74 -5.81
C GLY A 99 -5.93 7.45 -6.32
N TYR A 100 -5.37 6.62 -5.44
CA TYR A 100 -4.90 5.30 -5.80
C TYR A 100 -6.06 4.31 -5.93
N THR A 101 -5.94 3.41 -6.90
CA THR A 101 -6.56 2.09 -6.87
C THR A 101 -5.78 1.24 -5.89
N VAL A 102 -6.46 0.74 -4.86
CA VAL A 102 -5.84 0.05 -3.72
C VAL A 102 -6.22 -1.43 -3.75
N GLY A 103 -5.26 -2.30 -3.46
CA GLY A 103 -5.46 -3.72 -3.22
C GLY A 103 -4.81 -4.14 -1.90
N ILE A 104 -5.22 -5.30 -1.38
CA ILE A 104 -4.57 -5.95 -0.24
C ILE A 104 -3.72 -7.10 -0.76
N TYR A 105 -2.46 -7.16 -0.33
CA TYR A 105 -1.67 -8.38 -0.44
C TYR A 105 -1.58 -9.04 0.93
N SER A 106 -1.98 -10.31 1.03
CA SER A 106 -1.83 -11.10 2.26
C SER A 106 -2.12 -12.57 2.02
N SER A 107 -1.48 -13.46 2.78
CA SER A 107 -1.91 -14.87 2.85
C SER A 107 -2.96 -15.06 3.94
N TYR A 108 -3.74 -16.15 3.87
CA TYR A 108 -4.68 -16.52 4.93
C TYR A 108 -4.04 -16.54 6.33
N TYR A 109 -2.85 -17.12 6.45
CA TYR A 109 -2.16 -17.26 7.74
C TYR A 109 -1.65 -15.93 8.28
N GLU A 110 -1.25 -15.03 7.39
CA GLU A 110 -0.85 -13.66 7.73
C GLU A 110 -2.06 -12.88 8.23
N TRP A 111 -3.12 -12.86 7.44
CA TRP A 111 -4.36 -12.16 7.75
C TRP A 111 -4.97 -12.62 9.05
N ASP A 112 -5.08 -13.94 9.29
CA ASP A 112 -5.65 -14.45 10.53
C ASP A 112 -4.84 -14.03 11.77
N THR A 113 -3.52 -14.01 11.64
CA THR A 113 -2.63 -13.59 12.74
C THR A 113 -2.77 -12.10 13.02
N ILE A 114 -2.74 -11.28 11.97
CA ILE A 114 -2.66 -9.82 12.08
C ILE A 114 -4.03 -9.20 12.36
N ALA A 115 -5.07 -9.62 11.63
CA ALA A 115 -6.39 -9.01 11.63
C ALA A 115 -7.50 -9.98 12.08
N GLY A 116 -7.30 -11.29 11.94
CA GLY A 116 -8.29 -12.34 12.23
C GLY A 116 -9.05 -12.78 10.99
N ALA A 117 -9.16 -14.09 10.78
CA ALA A 117 -9.66 -14.69 9.53
C ALA A 117 -11.04 -14.17 9.10
N GLU A 118 -11.96 -14.00 10.05
CA GLU A 118 -13.34 -13.58 9.79
C GLU A 118 -13.50 -12.06 9.62
N TRP A 119 -12.46 -11.27 9.90
CA TRP A 119 -12.55 -9.82 9.77
C TRP A 119 -12.29 -9.40 8.32
N SER A 120 -13.30 -8.81 7.68
CA SER A 120 -13.17 -8.21 6.34
C SER A 120 -12.96 -6.71 6.36
N GLY A 121 -13.35 -6.01 7.44
CA GLY A 121 -13.25 -4.55 7.55
C GLY A 121 -14.00 -3.75 6.46
N GLY A 122 -14.89 -4.40 5.69
CA GLY A 122 -15.46 -3.82 4.47
C GLY A 122 -14.46 -3.69 3.29
N LEU A 123 -13.28 -4.30 3.41
CA LEU A 123 -12.21 -4.31 2.40
C LEU A 123 -12.40 -5.41 1.35
N ASN A 124 -13.42 -6.27 1.49
CA ASN A 124 -13.77 -7.31 0.52
C ASN A 124 -14.20 -6.78 -0.86
N LYS A 125 -14.34 -5.46 -1.01
CA LYS A 125 -14.53 -4.77 -2.29
C LYS A 125 -13.22 -4.56 -3.07
N LEU A 126 -12.07 -4.67 -2.40
CA LEU A 126 -10.74 -4.43 -2.98
C LEU A 126 -10.20 -5.70 -3.64
N PRO A 127 -9.34 -5.58 -4.67
CA PRO A 127 -8.54 -6.70 -5.16
C PRO A 127 -7.71 -7.34 -4.03
N LEU A 128 -7.61 -8.66 -4.06
CA LEU A 128 -6.76 -9.45 -3.17
C LEU A 128 -5.67 -10.12 -4.01
N TRP A 129 -4.44 -10.00 -3.55
CA TRP A 129 -3.27 -10.72 -4.05
C TRP A 129 -2.74 -11.66 -2.96
#